data_AF-A0AAE9JCG1-F1
#
_entry.id   AF-A0AAE9JCG1-F1
#
_cell.length_a   1.000
_cell.length_b   1.000
_cell.length_c   1.000
_cell.angle_alpha   90.00
_cell.angle_beta   90.00
_cell.angle_gamma   90.00
#
_symmetry.space_group_name_H-M   'P 1'
#
loop_
_entity.id
_entity.type
_entity.pdbx_description
1 polymer ?
#
loop_
_entity_poly.entity_id
_entity_poly.type
_entity_poly.pdbx_seq_one_letter_code
_entity_poly.pdbx_strand_id
1 'polypeptide(L)'
;MEISLLDIPEVAMDRILENLDFITIQILRKVCHDLRNYIDDKAGFIRIKATNSNQMVDLKKKFQGNPKFRSFRVDFQEFDTILEFFRFLGPAHQFYGEKKWFFGVENPEKCLSIFYDLPNRQFTFAQIDRDRVPSNAIIQE
;
A
#
# COMPACT_ATOMS: atom_id res chain seq x y z
N MET A 1 -35.58 9.74 -14.09
CA MET A 1 -34.12 9.88 -14.23
C MET A 1 -33.52 9.16 -13.04
N GLU A 2 -32.81 8.06 -13.28
CA GLU A 2 -32.02 7.44 -12.21
C GLU A 2 -30.75 8.27 -12.05
N ILE A 3 -30.49 8.69 -10.82
CA ILE A 3 -29.26 9.41 -10.48
C ILE A 3 -28.23 8.33 -10.18
N SER A 4 -27.16 8.31 -10.97
CA SER A 4 -26.02 7.43 -10.77
C SER A 4 -25.00 8.08 -9.83
N LEU A 5 -24.22 7.24 -9.15
CA LEU A 5 -23.04 7.70 -8.41
C LEU A 5 -22.03 8.39 -9.34
N LEU A 6 -22.03 8.04 -10.64
CA LEU A 6 -21.18 8.65 -11.66
C LEU A 6 -21.60 10.08 -12.05
N ASP A 7 -22.82 10.49 -11.71
CA ASP A 7 -23.31 11.84 -11.99
C ASP A 7 -22.88 12.85 -10.90
N ILE A 8 -22.21 12.37 -9.85
CA ILE A 8 -21.73 13.18 -8.73
C ILE A 8 -20.45 13.92 -9.15
N PRO A 9 -20.30 15.22 -8.82
CA PRO A 9 -19.07 15.96 -9.10
C PRO A 9 -17.83 15.31 -8.50
N GLU A 10 -16.69 15.39 -9.19
CA GLU A 10 -15.44 14.77 -8.73
C GLU A 10 -15.09 15.13 -7.28
N VAL A 11 -15.26 16.40 -6.89
CA VAL A 11 -14.96 16.87 -5.52
C VAL A 11 -15.76 16.13 -4.45
N ALA A 12 -17.00 15.75 -4.76
CA ALA A 12 -17.84 15.00 -3.85
C ALA A 12 -17.48 13.50 -3.86
N MET A 13 -17.14 12.94 -5.02
CA MET A 13 -16.62 11.56 -5.12
C MET A 13 -15.31 11.41 -4.34
N ASP A 14 -14.38 12.36 -4.48
CA ASP A 14 -13.11 12.41 -3.75
C ASP A 14 -13.37 12.41 -2.23
N ARG A 15 -14.27 13.26 -1.74
CA ARG A 15 -14.66 13.29 -0.31
C ARG A 15 -15.29 12.00 0.18
N ILE A 16 -16.08 11.33 -0.67
CA ILE A 16 -16.64 10.02 -0.32
C ILE A 16 -15.51 9.02 -0.16
N LEU A 17 -14.64 8.88 -1.18
CA LEU A 17 -13.52 7.93 -1.17
C LEU A 17 -12.56 8.16 0.01
N GLU A 18 -12.29 9.41 0.39
CA GLU A 18 -11.49 9.78 1.57
C GLU A 18 -12.07 9.32 2.91
N ASN A 19 -13.37 9.01 2.96
CA ASN A 19 -14.06 8.55 4.18
C ASN A 19 -14.34 7.04 4.18
N LEU A 20 -13.93 6.30 3.14
CA LEU A 20 -14.12 4.85 3.06
C LEU A 20 -12.89 4.09 3.56
N ASP A 21 -13.15 2.90 4.10
CA ASP A 21 -12.07 1.97 4.43
C ASP A 21 -11.56 1.23 3.18
N PHE A 22 -10.40 0.58 3.34
CA PHE A 22 -9.75 -0.17 2.27
C PHE A 22 -10.67 -1.23 1.66
N ILE A 23 -11.39 -1.98 2.49
CA ILE A 23 -12.24 -3.08 2.05
C ILE A 23 -13.35 -2.53 1.15
N THR A 24 -13.96 -1.43 1.58
CA THR A 24 -15.04 -0.74 0.88
C THR A 24 -14.55 -0.16 -0.44
N ILE A 25 -13.35 0.43 -0.49
CA ILE A 25 -12.73 0.88 -1.75
C ILE A 25 -12.51 -0.30 -2.71
N GLN A 26 -12.02 -1.46 -2.23
CA GLN A 26 -11.85 -2.64 -3.08
C GLN A 26 -13.18 -3.23 -3.56
N ILE A 27 -14.26 -3.09 -2.79
CA ILE A 27 -15.61 -3.45 -3.22
C ILE A 27 -16.08 -2.51 -4.32
N LEU A 28 -15.93 -1.19 -4.15
CA LEU A 28 -16.32 -0.18 -5.15
C LEU A 28 -15.59 -0.34 -6.49
N ARG A 29 -14.29 -0.67 -6.47
CA ARG A 29 -13.50 -0.97 -7.68
C ARG A 29 -14.06 -2.15 -8.51
N LYS A 30 -14.90 -2.99 -7.91
CA LYS A 30 -15.51 -4.15 -8.56
C LYS A 30 -16.93 -3.87 -9.08
N VAL A 31 -17.53 -2.73 -8.75
CA VAL A 31 -18.91 -2.39 -9.12
C VAL A 31 -19.03 -2.11 -10.61
N CYS A 32 -18.19 -1.24 -11.18
CA CYS A 32 -18.19 -0.97 -12.62
C CYS A 32 -16.81 -0.51 -13.14
N HIS A 33 -16.66 -0.45 -14.46
CA HIS A 33 -15.43 -0.01 -15.12
C HIS A 33 -15.10 1.46 -14.83
N ASP A 34 -16.09 2.35 -14.82
CA ASP A 34 -15.86 3.78 -14.62
C ASP A 34 -15.39 4.09 -13.19
N LEU A 35 -16.00 3.47 -12.17
CA LEU A 35 -15.53 3.59 -10.79
C LEU A 35 -14.14 2.99 -10.61
N ARG A 36 -13.85 1.88 -11.29
CA ARG A 36 -12.50 1.32 -11.27
C ARG A 36 -11.49 2.28 -11.86
N ASN A 37 -11.78 2.85 -13.02
CA ASN A 37 -10.86 3.78 -13.69
C ASN A 37 -10.71 5.06 -12.86
N TYR A 38 -11.81 5.62 -12.34
CA TYR A 38 -11.76 6.79 -11.46
C TYR A 38 -10.92 6.52 -10.21
N ILE A 39 -11.18 5.38 -9.54
CA ILE A 39 -10.40 4.99 -8.37
C ILE A 39 -8.94 4.75 -8.79
N ASP A 40 -8.65 4.02 -9.85
CA ASP A 40 -7.27 3.67 -10.25
C ASP A 40 -6.47 4.89 -10.74
N ASP A 41 -7.10 5.82 -11.46
CA ASP A 41 -6.52 7.11 -11.90
C ASP A 41 -6.23 8.02 -10.71
N LYS A 42 -7.09 7.95 -9.68
CA LYS A 42 -6.89 8.64 -8.40
C LYS A 42 -6.08 7.80 -7.39
N ALA A 43 -5.84 6.51 -7.62
CA ALA A 43 -5.33 5.58 -6.60
C ALA A 43 -4.24 4.66 -7.15
N GLY A 44 -3.05 5.24 -7.30
CA GLY A 44 -1.83 4.55 -6.90
C GLY A 44 -1.63 4.54 -5.36
N PHE A 45 -2.56 5.14 -4.61
CA PHE A 45 -2.46 5.46 -3.19
C PHE A 45 -3.81 5.29 -2.49
N ILE A 46 -3.78 4.73 -1.29
CA ILE A 46 -4.94 4.70 -0.40
C ILE A 46 -4.57 5.48 0.87
N ARG A 47 -5.37 6.49 1.21
CA ARG A 47 -5.26 7.21 2.49
C ARG A 47 -6.27 6.64 3.47
N ILE A 48 -5.79 6.13 4.59
CA ILE A 48 -6.62 5.61 5.68
C ILE A 48 -6.45 6.50 6.93
N LYS A 49 -7.54 6.72 7.67
CA LYS A 49 -7.47 7.51 8.91
C LYS A 49 -6.62 6.81 9.97
N ALA A 50 -6.85 5.52 10.18
CA ALA A 50 -6.09 4.72 11.12
C ALA A 50 -5.79 3.31 10.56
N THR A 51 -4.67 2.73 10.98
CA THR A 51 -4.29 1.34 10.71
C THR A 51 -3.54 0.75 11.90
N ASN A 52 -3.31 -0.56 11.87
CA ASN A 52 -2.49 -1.27 12.85
C ASN A 52 -1.57 -2.31 12.20
N SER A 53 -0.72 -2.92 13.03
CA SER A 53 0.25 -3.91 12.59
C SER A 53 -0.37 -5.11 11.88
N ASN A 54 -1.49 -5.64 12.38
CA ASN A 54 -2.13 -6.83 11.82
C ASN A 54 -2.63 -6.59 10.40
N GLN A 55 -3.26 -5.45 10.15
CA GLN A 55 -3.74 -5.09 8.81
C GLN A 55 -2.58 -4.96 7.81
N MET A 56 -1.48 -4.35 8.23
CA MET A 56 -0.31 -4.15 7.38
C MET A 56 0.47 -5.47 7.12
N VAL A 57 0.48 -6.38 8.09
CA VAL A 57 0.99 -7.75 7.93
C VAL A 57 0.18 -8.51 6.87
N ASP A 58 -1.14 -8.39 6.89
CA ASP A 58 -2.00 -9.06 5.91
C ASP A 58 -1.80 -8.50 4.50
N LEU A 59 -1.62 -7.18 4.36
CA LEU A 59 -1.26 -6.56 3.09
C LEU A 59 0.09 -7.09 2.57
N LYS A 60 1.12 -7.13 3.42
CA LYS A 60 2.42 -7.72 3.08
C LYS A 60 2.24 -9.13 2.51
N LYS A 61 1.55 -10.02 3.22
CA LYS A 61 1.34 -11.41 2.78
C LYS A 61 0.64 -11.50 1.43
N LYS A 62 -0.42 -10.71 1.23
CA LYS A 62 -1.18 -10.67 -0.03
C LYS A 62 -0.33 -10.18 -1.20
N PHE A 63 0.52 -9.17 -0.99
CA PHE A 63 1.38 -8.63 -2.04
C PHE A 63 2.59 -9.51 -2.33
N GLN A 64 3.16 -10.15 -1.30
CA GLN A 64 4.28 -11.06 -1.43
C GLN A 64 3.89 -12.31 -2.25
N GLY A 65 2.68 -12.83 -2.05
CA GLY A 65 2.14 -13.98 -2.79
C GLY A 65 1.47 -13.66 -4.13
N ASN A 66 1.55 -12.42 -4.63
CA ASN A 66 0.89 -12.03 -5.88
C ASN A 66 1.94 -11.71 -6.97
N PRO A 67 2.15 -12.59 -7.98
CA PRO A 67 3.16 -12.38 -9.02
C PRO A 67 2.83 -11.22 -9.98
N LYS A 68 1.57 -10.75 -9.99
CA LYS A 68 1.14 -9.59 -10.80
C LYS A 68 1.19 -8.28 -10.02
N PHE A 69 1.48 -8.33 -8.72
CA PHE A 69 1.60 -7.13 -7.89
C PHE A 69 2.76 -6.24 -8.38
N ARG A 70 2.56 -4.92 -8.36
CA ARG A 70 3.59 -3.96 -8.77
C ARG A 70 3.94 -3.02 -7.64
N SER A 71 2.98 -2.21 -7.20
CA SER A 71 3.15 -1.30 -6.08
C SER A 71 1.82 -0.91 -5.48
N PHE A 72 1.84 -0.51 -4.22
CA PHE A 72 0.71 -0.01 -3.47
C PHE A 72 1.18 0.89 -2.33
N ARG A 73 0.61 2.09 -2.22
CA ARG A 73 0.93 3.06 -1.18
C ARG A 73 -0.21 3.16 -0.16
N VAL A 74 0.18 3.24 1.12
CA VAL A 74 -0.71 3.43 2.27
C VAL A 74 -0.29 4.71 2.99
N ASP A 75 -1.09 5.76 2.87
CA ASP A 75 -0.97 6.97 3.69
C ASP A 75 -1.81 6.80 4.95
N PHE A 76 -1.32 7.23 6.10
CA PHE A 76 -2.06 7.12 7.36
C PHE A 76 -1.99 8.39 8.21
N GLN A 77 -3.08 8.72 8.90
CA GLN A 77 -3.06 9.80 9.90
C GLN A 77 -2.56 9.26 11.24
N GLU A 78 -3.10 8.10 11.66
CA GLU A 78 -2.75 7.40 12.89
C GLU A 78 -2.32 5.96 12.59
N PHE A 79 -1.31 5.47 13.31
CA PHE A 79 -0.89 4.08 13.25
C PHE A 79 -0.70 3.56 14.66
N ASP A 80 -1.70 2.82 15.13
CA ASP A 80 -1.60 2.14 16.42
C ASP A 80 -0.64 0.96 16.29
N THR A 81 0.25 0.79 17.26
CA THR A 81 1.27 -0.29 17.29
C THR A 81 2.36 -0.25 16.19
N ILE A 82 2.68 0.90 15.57
CA ILE A 82 3.70 0.96 14.47
C ILE A 82 5.05 0.30 14.82
N LEU A 83 5.47 0.38 16.08
CA LEU A 83 6.70 -0.27 16.56
C LEU A 83 6.59 -1.80 16.52
N GLU A 84 5.41 -2.38 16.76
CA GLU A 84 5.17 -3.81 16.54
C GLU A 84 5.27 -4.19 15.08
N PHE A 85 4.74 -3.35 14.20
CA PHE A 85 4.88 -3.57 12.77
C PHE A 85 6.35 -3.58 12.35
N PHE A 86 7.16 -2.64 12.84
CA PHE A 86 8.62 -2.66 12.59
C PHE A 86 9.30 -3.92 13.14
N ARG A 87 8.92 -4.37 14.34
CA ARG A 87 9.42 -5.63 14.91
C ARG A 87 9.06 -6.82 14.02
N PHE A 88 7.83 -6.85 13.51
CA PHE A 88 7.38 -7.89 12.59
C PHE A 88 8.10 -7.86 11.24
N LEU A 89 8.39 -6.68 10.71
CA LEU A 89 9.12 -6.52 9.45
C LEU A 89 10.60 -6.89 9.55
N GLY A 90 11.16 -6.95 10.76
CA GLY A 90 12.56 -7.33 10.99
C GLY A 90 13.55 -6.19 10.70
N PRO A 91 14.83 -6.51 10.43
CA PRO A 91 15.86 -5.52 10.18
C PRO A 91 15.55 -4.65 8.94
N ALA A 92 15.55 -3.34 9.14
CA ALA A 92 15.43 -2.37 8.06
C ALA A 92 16.82 -2.01 7.52
N HIS A 93 16.91 -1.84 6.20
CA HIS A 93 17.93 -0.99 5.61
C HIS A 93 17.56 0.48 5.92
N GLN A 94 18.50 1.22 6.50
CA GLN A 94 18.29 2.61 6.93
C GLN A 94 19.17 3.55 6.12
N PHE A 95 18.57 4.66 5.66
CA PHE A 95 19.28 5.72 4.96
C PHE A 95 18.57 7.04 5.23
N TYR A 96 19.32 8.08 5.62
CA TYR A 96 18.81 9.44 5.86
C TYR A 96 17.50 9.54 6.68
N GLY A 97 17.33 8.68 7.70
CA GLY A 97 16.12 8.67 8.56
C GLY A 97 14.95 7.85 8.01
N GLU A 98 15.07 7.33 6.80
CA GLU A 98 14.08 6.45 6.17
C GLU A 98 14.36 4.98 6.47
N LYS A 99 13.33 4.14 6.37
CA LYS A 99 13.43 2.70 6.60
C LYS A 99 12.89 1.93 5.41
N LYS A 100 13.65 0.95 4.94
CA LYS A 100 13.22 0.06 3.86
C LYS A 100 13.51 -1.39 4.21
N TRP A 101 12.53 -2.25 3.97
CA TRP A 101 12.62 -3.70 4.18
C TRP A 101 12.46 -4.41 2.84
N PHE A 102 13.10 -5.57 2.71
CA PHE A 102 13.05 -6.39 1.50
C PHE A 102 12.68 -7.82 1.87
N PHE A 103 11.83 -8.45 1.06
CA PHE A 103 11.31 -9.79 1.28
C PHE A 103 11.33 -10.62 0.01
N GLY A 104 11.68 -11.90 0.10
CA GLY A 104 11.59 -12.85 -0.99
C GLY A 104 10.16 -12.96 -1.53
N VAL A 105 10.03 -13.18 -2.83
CA VAL A 105 8.76 -13.53 -3.50
C VAL A 105 9.00 -14.77 -4.35
N GLU A 106 7.93 -15.39 -4.85
CA GLU A 106 8.01 -16.61 -5.67
C GLU A 106 8.95 -16.46 -6.89
N ASN A 107 8.98 -15.28 -7.51
CA ASN A 107 9.94 -14.99 -8.57
C ASN A 107 11.34 -14.68 -7.96
N PRO A 108 12.37 -15.50 -8.25
CA PRO A 108 13.70 -15.32 -7.67
C PRO A 108 14.44 -14.08 -8.18
N GLU A 109 14.01 -13.46 -9.28
CA GLU A 109 14.58 -12.21 -9.79
C GLU A 109 13.99 -10.97 -9.11
N LYS A 110 12.92 -11.14 -8.32
CA LYS A 110 12.21 -10.05 -7.66
C LYS A 110 12.22 -10.18 -6.14
N CYS A 111 11.91 -9.08 -5.48
CA CYS A 111 11.59 -9.04 -4.07
C CYS A 111 10.47 -8.03 -3.80
N LEU A 112 9.75 -8.20 -2.71
CA LEU A 112 8.84 -7.19 -2.19
C LEU A 112 9.64 -6.21 -1.33
N SER A 113 9.58 -4.94 -1.66
CA SER A 113 10.08 -3.86 -0.82
C SER A 113 8.94 -3.20 -0.05
N ILE A 114 9.21 -2.83 1.20
CA ILE A 114 8.34 -1.99 2.02
C ILE A 114 9.17 -0.78 2.42
N PHE A 115 8.72 0.41 2.08
CA PHE A 115 9.39 1.67 2.38
C PHE A 115 8.53 2.49 3.34
N TYR A 116 9.13 2.95 4.43
CA TYR A 116 8.49 3.85 5.39
C TYR A 116 9.08 5.25 5.28
N ASP A 117 8.21 6.20 4.97
CA ASP A 117 8.52 7.62 4.89
C ASP A 117 7.75 8.33 6.01
N LEU A 118 8.51 8.68 7.04
CA LEU A 118 8.02 9.30 8.27
C LEU A 118 7.46 10.71 8.03
N PRO A 119 8.15 11.63 7.30
CA PRO A 119 7.60 12.95 7.00
C PRO A 119 6.21 12.90 6.37
N ASN A 120 5.99 11.96 5.44
CA ASN A 120 4.72 11.83 4.73
C ASN A 120 3.74 10.83 5.38
N ARG A 121 4.12 10.21 6.50
CA ARG A 121 3.33 9.17 7.19
C ARG A 121 2.78 8.12 6.23
N GLN A 122 3.67 7.55 5.43
CA GLN A 122 3.29 6.61 4.38
C GLN A 122 4.12 5.34 4.41
N PHE A 123 3.49 4.24 4.00
CA PHE A 123 4.17 3.02 3.58
C PHE A 123 3.99 2.80 2.09
N THR A 124 5.07 2.49 1.39
CA THR A 124 5.01 2.02 0.00
C THR A 124 5.44 0.57 -0.08
N PHE A 125 4.55 -0.28 -0.54
CA PHE A 125 4.82 -1.65 -0.94
C PHE A 125 5.15 -1.66 -2.43
N ALA A 126 6.21 -2.33 -2.86
CA ALA A 126 6.54 -2.45 -4.27
C ALA A 126 7.33 -3.72 -4.56
N GLN A 127 6.93 -4.47 -5.57
CA GLN A 127 7.81 -5.48 -6.17
C GLN A 127 8.86 -4.78 -7.02
N ILE A 128 10.12 -5.10 -6.76
CA ILE A 128 11.28 -4.56 -7.48
C ILE A 128 12.19 -5.71 -7.91
N ASP A 129 13.02 -5.44 -8.91
CA ASP A 129 14.08 -6.35 -9.33
C ASP A 129 15.15 -6.43 -8.22
N ARG A 130 15.66 -7.64 -7.94
CA ARG A 130 16.62 -7.88 -6.85
C ARG A 130 17.95 -7.13 -7.05
N ASP A 131 18.32 -6.83 -8.29
CA ASP A 131 19.51 -6.04 -8.62
C ASP A 131 19.44 -4.57 -8.15
N ARG A 132 18.22 -4.06 -7.88
CA ARG A 132 17.99 -2.73 -7.31
C ARG A 132 18.03 -2.70 -5.78
N VAL A 133 18.22 -3.85 -5.14
CA VAL A 133 18.39 -3.92 -3.68
C VAL A 133 19.82 -3.49 -3.34
N PRO A 134 20.01 -2.53 -2.41
CA PRO A 134 21.35 -2.14 -1.96
C PRO A 134 22.14 -3.36 -1.48
N SER A 135 23.43 -3.45 -1.82
CA SER A 135 24.27 -4.61 -1.50
C SER A 135 24.43 -4.87 0.00
N ASN A 136 24.25 -3.85 0.83
CA ASN A 136 24.27 -3.95 2.30
C ASN A 136 22.88 -4.12 2.93
N ALA A 137 21.82 -4.25 2.13
CA ALA A 137 20.48 -4.56 2.61
C ALA A 137 20.26 -6.08 2.70
N ILE A 138 19.43 -6.49 3.65
CA ILE A 138 19.07 -7.89 3.85
C ILE A 138 17.75 -8.15 3.13
N ILE A 139 17.70 -9.20 2.30
CA ILE A 139 16.45 -9.78 1.77
C ILE A 139 16.02 -10.89 2.72
N GLN A 140 14.83 -10.76 3.27
CA GLN A 140 14.26 -11.70 4.24
C GLN A 140 13.38 -12.72 3.50
N GLU A 141 13.63 -14.02 3.66
CA GLU A 141 12.82 -15.07 3.02
C GLU A 141 11.49 -15.33 3.76
#